data_AF-A0A9E3BC50-F1
#
_entry.id   AF-A0A9E3BC50-F1
#
_cell.length_a   1.000
_cell.length_b   1.000
_cell.length_c   1.000
_cell.angle_alpha   90.00
_cell.angle_beta   90.00
_cell.angle_gamma   90.00
#
_symmetry.space_group_name_H-M   'P 1'
#
loop_
_entity.id
_entity.type
_entity.pdbx_description
1 polymer ?
#
loop_
_entity_poly.entity_id
_entity_poly.type
_entity_poly.pdbx_seq_one_letter_code
_entity_poly.pdbx_strand_id
1 'polypeptide(L)'
;MLSQFIVSIVAYIWVRGARLAILRADRAEEISALERRELERQQLEIERKQQLDTGIQQIIETHVQVANGNFGARAPLVKENILWQVAYSLNNLLARLQSYQQLDIQQRKNQEALKYLIRAVQRAKKDGEPIQVQRTGTSVDALIIELASLRVAEPYTADTNIPSPLSRNPREHR
;
A
#
# COMPACT_ATOMS: atom_id res chain seq x y z
N MET A 1 -1.61 95.69 -13.71
CA MET A 1 -0.60 94.89 -14.45
C MET A 1 0.34 94.13 -13.52
N LEU A 2 1.04 94.78 -12.56
CA LEU A 2 1.96 94.09 -11.65
C LEU A 2 1.30 93.03 -10.75
N SER A 3 0.10 93.32 -10.23
CA SER A 3 -0.67 92.40 -9.37
C SER A 3 -1.10 91.12 -10.10
N GLN A 4 -1.53 91.24 -11.36
CA GLN A 4 -1.90 90.10 -12.19
C GLN A 4 -0.69 89.20 -12.47
N PHE A 5 0.50 89.79 -12.67
CA PHE A 5 1.73 89.04 -12.89
C PHE A 5 2.14 88.21 -11.66
N ILE A 6 2.03 88.80 -10.46
CA ILE A 6 2.32 88.10 -9.20
C ILE A 6 1.34 86.94 -8.98
N VAL A 7 0.03 87.16 -9.21
CA VAL A 7 -0.99 86.12 -9.08
C VAL A 7 -0.72 84.97 -10.06
N SER A 8 -0.36 85.27 -11.31
CA SER A 8 -0.02 84.24 -12.30
C SER A 8 1.22 83.44 -11.92
N ILE A 9 2.26 84.07 -11.36
CA ILE A 9 3.48 83.37 -10.90
C ILE A 9 3.16 82.42 -9.75
N VAL A 10 2.42 82.90 -8.73
CA VAL A 10 2.03 82.07 -7.59
C VAL A 10 1.18 80.90 -8.06
N ALA A 11 0.16 81.14 -8.89
CA ALA A 11 -0.69 80.08 -9.44
C ALA A 11 0.12 79.05 -10.24
N TYR A 12 1.09 79.49 -11.04
CA TYR A 12 1.98 78.59 -11.78
C TYR A 12 2.81 77.69 -10.87
N ILE A 13 3.39 78.25 -9.81
CA ILE A 13 4.18 77.50 -8.82
C ILE A 13 3.31 76.43 -8.13
N TRP A 14 2.08 76.79 -7.73
CA TRP A 14 1.13 75.87 -7.09
C TRP A 14 0.75 74.71 -8.01
N VAL A 15 0.37 75.00 -9.27
CA VAL A 15 -0.01 73.96 -10.23
C VAL A 15 1.17 73.05 -10.55
N ARG A 16 2.38 73.62 -10.70
CA ARG A 16 3.58 72.83 -10.94
C ARG A 16 3.93 71.93 -9.75
N GLY A 17 3.80 72.44 -8.53
CA GLY A 17 3.99 71.68 -7.30
C GLY A 17 2.98 70.54 -7.16
N ALA A 18 1.70 70.82 -7.36
CA ALA A 18 0.63 69.83 -7.31
C ALA A 18 0.82 68.71 -8.35
N ARG A 19 1.16 69.05 -9.60
CA ARG A 19 1.44 68.05 -10.65
C ARG A 19 2.62 67.14 -10.31
N LEU A 20 3.69 67.71 -9.74
CA LEU A 20 4.87 66.93 -9.34
C LEU A 20 4.57 66.01 -8.15
N ALA A 21 3.75 66.47 -7.20
CA ALA A 21 3.31 65.66 -6.07
C ALA A 21 2.45 64.47 -6.52
N ILE A 22 1.49 64.70 -7.44
CA ILE A 22 0.65 63.64 -8.01
C ILE A 22 1.52 62.58 -8.73
N LEU A 23 2.43 63.00 -9.61
CA LEU A 23 3.28 62.06 -10.35
C LEU A 23 4.24 61.27 -9.45
N ARG A 24 4.66 61.83 -8.31
CA ARG A 24 5.43 61.10 -7.30
C ARG A 24 4.58 60.10 -6.54
N ALA A 25 3.33 60.45 -6.22
CA ALA A 25 2.40 59.55 -5.56
C ALA A 25 2.06 58.35 -6.46
N ASP A 26 1.76 58.57 -7.74
CA ASP A 26 1.44 57.50 -8.69
C ASP A 26 2.62 56.50 -8.84
N ARG A 27 3.84 57.02 -8.95
CA ARG A 27 5.05 56.16 -9.00
C ARG A 27 5.28 55.39 -7.70
N ALA A 28 5.06 56.03 -6.55
CA ALA A 28 5.20 55.37 -5.26
C ALA A 28 4.16 54.24 -5.09
N GLU A 29 2.94 54.46 -5.58
CA GLU A 29 1.89 53.44 -5.60
C GLU A 29 2.25 52.28 -6.52
N GLU A 30 2.72 52.56 -7.75
CA GLU A 30 3.15 51.53 -8.70
C GLU A 30 4.30 50.68 -8.14
N ILE A 31 5.31 51.31 -7.56
CA ILE A 31 6.43 50.60 -6.91
C ILE A 31 5.92 49.74 -5.75
N SER A 32 5.07 50.29 -4.88
CA SER A 32 4.49 49.54 -3.76
C SER A 32 3.66 48.34 -4.23
N ALA A 33 2.91 48.50 -5.32
CA ALA A 33 2.13 47.41 -5.90
C ALA A 33 3.03 46.31 -6.50
N LEU A 34 4.14 46.69 -7.15
CA LEU A 34 5.13 45.75 -7.66
C LEU A 34 5.84 45.00 -6.52
N GLU A 35 6.28 45.71 -5.49
CA GLU A 35 6.91 45.10 -4.31
C GLU A 35 5.99 44.10 -3.62
N ARG A 36 4.71 44.43 -3.44
CA ARG A 36 3.72 43.50 -2.88
C ARG A 36 3.58 42.24 -3.71
N ARG A 37 3.44 42.36 -5.03
CA ARG A 37 3.35 41.20 -5.93
C ARG A 37 4.60 40.34 -5.89
N GLU A 38 5.77 40.94 -5.80
CA GLU A 38 7.03 40.22 -5.71
C GLU A 38 7.14 39.47 -4.38
N LEU A 39 6.78 40.11 -3.26
CA LEU A 39 6.73 39.48 -1.95
C LEU A 39 5.72 38.32 -1.90
N GLU A 40 4.55 38.47 -2.52
CA GLU A 40 3.56 37.39 -2.63
C GLU A 40 4.11 36.20 -3.43
N ARG A 41 4.79 36.46 -4.56
CA ARG A 41 5.43 35.41 -5.35
C ARG A 41 6.52 34.69 -4.57
N GLN A 42 7.39 35.43 -3.89
CA GLN A 42 8.46 34.87 -3.07
C GLN A 42 7.90 34.00 -1.95
N GLN A 43 6.83 34.43 -1.28
CA GLN A 43 6.17 33.62 -0.26
C GLN A 43 5.63 32.31 -0.83
N LEU A 44 4.95 32.36 -1.98
CA LEU A 44 4.45 31.16 -2.66
C LEU A 44 5.58 30.21 -3.08
N GLU A 45 6.71 30.74 -3.55
CA GLU A 45 7.87 29.93 -3.90
C GLU A 45 8.51 29.26 -2.68
N ILE A 46 8.63 29.97 -1.56
CA ILE A 46 9.15 29.43 -0.31
C ILE A 46 8.24 28.30 0.18
N GLU A 47 6.92 28.51 0.18
CA GLU A 47 5.96 27.48 0.60
C GLU A 47 6.07 26.23 -0.28
N ARG A 48 6.15 26.40 -1.61
CA ARG A 48 6.34 25.27 -2.54
C ARG A 48 7.64 24.53 -2.30
N LYS A 49 8.74 25.24 -2.04
CA LYS A 49 10.03 24.61 -1.72
C LYS A 49 9.96 23.82 -0.42
N GLN A 50 9.34 24.37 0.61
CA GLN A 50 9.17 23.66 1.88
C GLN A 50 8.33 22.38 1.71
N GLN A 51 7.26 22.43 0.92
CA GLN A 51 6.45 21.25 0.59
C GLN A 51 7.24 20.19 -0.18
N LEU A 52 8.10 20.61 -1.12
CA LEU A 52 9.00 19.73 -1.86
C LEU A 52 10.03 19.07 -0.93
N ASP A 53 10.76 19.85 -0.13
CA ASP A 53 11.80 19.34 0.76
C ASP A 53 11.21 18.35 1.78
N THR A 54 10.07 18.69 2.37
CA THR A 54 9.34 17.79 3.28
C THR A 54 8.92 16.51 2.56
N GLY A 55 8.42 16.63 1.32
CA GLY A 55 7.97 15.48 0.56
C GLY A 55 9.10 14.54 0.15
N ILE A 56 10.25 15.11 -0.26
CA ILE A 56 11.47 14.37 -0.58
C ILE A 56 11.97 13.63 0.66
N GLN A 57 12.02 14.31 1.80
CA GLN A 57 12.50 13.72 3.05
C GLN A 57 11.67 12.51 3.46
N GLN A 58 10.33 12.59 3.36
CA GLN A 58 9.44 11.47 3.64
C GLN A 58 9.65 10.28 2.68
N ILE A 59 9.93 10.55 1.40
CA ILE A 59 10.24 9.51 0.41
C ILE A 59 11.58 8.82 0.75
N ILE A 60 12.60 9.59 1.12
CA ILE A 60 13.92 9.08 1.52
C ILE A 60 13.79 8.22 2.77
N GLU A 61 13.10 8.70 3.79
CA GLU A 61 12.86 7.96 5.03
C GLU A 61 12.16 6.62 4.77
N THR A 62 11.16 6.64 3.89
CA THR A 62 10.48 5.40 3.46
C THR A 62 11.47 4.43 2.80
N HIS A 63 12.33 4.92 1.89
CA HIS A 63 13.34 4.09 1.24
C HIS A 63 14.33 3.50 2.24
N VAL A 64 14.79 4.29 3.21
CA VAL A 64 15.70 3.81 4.28
C VAL A 64 15.03 2.72 5.11
N GLN A 65 13.77 2.90 5.50
CA GLN A 65 13.03 1.87 6.24
C GLN A 65 12.89 0.57 5.44
N VAL A 66 12.58 0.67 4.14
CA VAL A 66 12.47 -0.50 3.25
C VAL A 66 13.81 -1.19 3.07
N ALA A 67 14.90 -0.43 2.88
CA ALA A 67 16.25 -0.95 2.78
C ALA A 67 16.68 -1.70 4.06
N ASN A 68 16.21 -1.24 5.22
CA ASN A 68 16.40 -1.89 6.52
C ASN A 68 15.44 -3.08 6.76
N GLY A 69 14.65 -3.48 5.77
CA GLY A 69 13.77 -4.65 5.84
C GLY A 69 12.34 -4.37 6.31
N ASN A 70 11.97 -3.11 6.58
CA ASN A 70 10.59 -2.73 6.87
C ASN A 70 9.81 -2.50 5.57
N PHE A 71 9.35 -3.58 4.93
CA PHE A 71 8.54 -3.52 3.71
C PHE A 71 7.10 -3.03 3.94
N GLY A 72 6.70 -2.83 5.21
CA GLY A 72 5.44 -2.20 5.60
C GLY A 72 5.48 -0.68 5.56
N ALA A 73 6.66 -0.06 5.46
CA ALA A 73 6.82 1.38 5.39
C ALA A 73 6.12 1.99 4.16
N ARG A 74 5.59 3.20 4.31
CA ARG A 74 4.88 3.94 3.25
C ARG A 74 5.28 5.41 3.32
N ALA A 75 5.31 6.07 2.16
CA ALA A 75 5.52 7.51 2.05
C ALA A 75 4.17 8.22 2.20
N PRO A 76 3.91 8.93 3.32
CA PRO A 76 2.60 9.50 3.63
C PRO A 76 2.46 10.92 3.06
N LEU A 77 2.48 11.06 1.73
CA LEU A 77 2.20 12.35 1.09
C LEU A 77 0.70 12.56 0.88
N VAL A 78 0.23 13.77 1.19
CA VAL A 78 -1.13 14.26 0.91
C VAL A 78 -1.27 14.67 -0.56
N LYS A 79 -2.50 14.67 -1.10
CA LYS A 79 -2.77 14.92 -2.54
C LYS A 79 -2.36 16.32 -3.00
N GLU A 80 -2.33 17.26 -2.07
CA GLU A 80 -1.97 18.65 -2.28
C GLU A 80 -0.46 18.82 -2.47
N ASN A 81 0.37 17.83 -2.09
CA ASN A 81 1.81 17.86 -2.31
C ASN A 81 2.14 17.53 -3.77
N ILE A 82 3.01 18.32 -4.40
CA ILE A 82 3.44 18.13 -5.79
C ILE A 82 4.08 16.75 -6.06
N LEU A 83 4.65 16.11 -5.03
CA LEU A 83 5.27 14.78 -5.11
C LEU A 83 4.30 13.64 -4.82
N TRP A 84 3.01 13.93 -4.62
CA TRP A 84 2.00 12.91 -4.30
C TRP A 84 1.99 11.75 -5.29
N GLN A 85 2.07 12.03 -6.60
CA GLN A 85 2.09 10.98 -7.63
C GLN A 85 3.31 10.06 -7.50
N VAL A 86 4.47 10.62 -7.12
CA VAL A 86 5.70 9.86 -6.89
C VAL A 86 5.53 8.94 -5.68
N ALA A 87 5.07 9.47 -4.54
CA ALA A 87 4.82 8.63 -3.36
C ALA A 87 3.74 7.57 -3.61
N TYR A 88 2.69 7.88 -4.38
CA TYR A 88 1.67 6.92 -4.74
C TYR A 88 2.25 5.77 -5.57
N SER A 89 3.06 6.07 -6.59
CA SER A 89 3.73 5.06 -7.41
C SER A 89 4.68 4.20 -6.57
N LEU A 90 5.45 4.82 -5.66
CA LEU A 90 6.32 4.14 -4.72
C LEU A 90 5.54 3.19 -3.80
N ASN A 91 4.47 3.67 -3.17
CA ASN A 91 3.65 2.87 -2.27
C ASN A 91 3.04 1.64 -2.98
N ASN A 92 2.66 1.78 -4.26
CA ASN A 92 2.20 0.65 -5.07
C ASN A 92 3.32 -0.37 -5.32
N LEU A 93 4.54 0.08 -5.61
CA LEU A 93 5.70 -0.81 -5.78
C LEU A 93 6.03 -1.54 -4.47
N LEU A 94 6.01 -0.83 -3.34
CA LEU A 94 6.24 -1.41 -2.01
C LEU A 94 5.17 -2.43 -1.63
N ALA A 95 3.90 -2.15 -1.93
CA ALA A 95 2.81 -3.10 -1.72
C ALA A 95 3.03 -4.39 -2.53
N ARG A 96 3.42 -4.27 -3.81
CA ARG A 96 3.74 -5.45 -4.65
C ARG A 96 4.94 -6.22 -4.10
N LEU A 97 6.01 -5.54 -3.70
CA LEU A 97 7.19 -6.16 -3.12
C LEU A 97 6.83 -6.93 -1.83
N GLN A 98 6.03 -6.33 -0.95
CA GLN A 98 5.54 -6.96 0.26
C GLN A 98 4.72 -8.23 -0.06
N SER A 99 3.84 -8.17 -1.07
CA SER A 99 3.08 -9.35 -1.51
C SER A 99 3.99 -10.46 -2.03
N TYR A 100 5.03 -10.15 -2.80
CA TYR A 100 5.99 -11.15 -3.28
C TYR A 100 6.74 -11.84 -2.15
N GLN A 101 7.15 -11.09 -1.12
CA GLN A 101 7.81 -11.68 0.05
C GLN A 101 6.88 -12.59 0.84
N GLN A 102 5.61 -12.19 1.03
CA GLN A 102 4.63 -13.04 1.69
C GLN A 102 4.41 -14.34 0.92
N LEU A 103 4.36 -14.28 -0.41
CA LEU A 103 4.27 -15.46 -1.26
C LEU A 103 5.50 -16.36 -1.13
N ASP A 104 6.72 -15.81 -1.11
CA ASP A 104 7.95 -16.59 -0.93
C ASP A 104 7.97 -17.30 0.44
N ILE A 105 7.60 -16.58 1.51
CA ILE A 105 7.49 -17.16 2.85
C ILE A 105 6.47 -18.30 2.87
N GLN A 106 5.29 -18.11 2.25
CA GLN A 106 4.28 -19.16 2.20
C GLN A 106 4.75 -20.36 1.38
N GLN A 107 5.45 -20.13 0.28
CA GLN A 107 5.99 -21.19 -0.56
C GLN A 107 7.02 -22.02 0.20
N ARG A 108 7.94 -21.38 0.95
CA ARG A 108 8.91 -22.06 1.80
C ARG A 108 8.22 -22.91 2.88
N LYS A 109 7.22 -22.34 3.57
CA LYS A 109 6.41 -23.08 4.57
C LYS A 109 5.73 -24.31 3.96
N ASN A 110 5.14 -24.17 2.77
CA ASN A 110 4.50 -25.28 2.08
C ASN A 110 5.52 -26.37 1.69
N GLN A 111 6.71 -25.98 1.22
CA GLN A 111 7.78 -26.94 0.89
C GLN A 111 8.29 -27.69 2.12
N GLU A 112 8.43 -27.00 3.26
CA GLU A 112 8.82 -27.61 4.53
C GLU A 112 7.75 -28.59 5.03
N ALA A 113 6.47 -28.19 5.00
CA ALA A 113 5.34 -29.04 5.35
C ALA A 113 5.27 -30.28 4.45
N LEU A 114 5.48 -30.13 3.14
CA LEU A 114 5.50 -31.25 2.20
C LEU A 114 6.67 -32.20 2.47
N LYS A 115 7.87 -31.68 2.73
CA LYS A 115 9.04 -32.50 3.13
C LYS A 115 8.76 -33.26 4.42
N TYR A 116 8.11 -32.63 5.38
CA TYR A 116 7.70 -33.28 6.64
C TYR A 116 6.69 -34.41 6.37
N LEU A 117 5.66 -34.15 5.55
CA LEU A 117 4.66 -35.15 5.18
C LEU A 117 5.29 -36.36 4.47
N ILE A 118 6.16 -36.13 3.49
CA ILE A 118 6.85 -37.21 2.76
C ILE A 118 7.64 -38.10 3.73
N ARG A 119 8.36 -37.51 4.69
CA ARG A 119 9.09 -38.28 5.72
C ARG A 119 8.16 -39.08 6.62
N ALA A 120 7.04 -38.50 7.04
CA ALA A 120 6.04 -39.18 7.87
C ALA A 120 5.43 -40.39 7.15
N VAL A 121 5.06 -40.23 5.87
CA VAL A 121 4.54 -41.32 5.02
C VAL A 121 5.60 -42.41 4.80
N GLN A 122 6.85 -42.03 4.54
CA GLN A 122 7.95 -43.00 4.36
C GLN A 122 8.20 -43.84 5.62
N ARG A 123 8.18 -43.22 6.82
CA ARG A 123 8.30 -43.96 8.09
C ARG A 123 7.13 -44.90 8.31
N ALA A 124 5.90 -44.42 8.13
CA ALA A 124 4.70 -45.24 8.26
C ALA A 124 4.68 -46.44 7.30
N LYS A 125 5.24 -46.28 6.09
CA LYS A 125 5.39 -47.38 5.11
C LYS A 125 6.47 -48.38 5.52
N LYS A 126 7.59 -47.92 6.10
CA LYS A 126 8.73 -48.76 6.46
C LYS A 126 8.51 -49.52 7.77
N ASP A 127 7.93 -48.85 8.76
CA ASP A 127 7.84 -49.32 10.15
C ASP A 127 6.42 -49.82 10.50
N GLY A 128 5.46 -49.73 9.56
CA GLY A 128 4.07 -50.14 9.77
C GLY A 128 3.26 -49.23 10.70
N GLU A 129 3.89 -48.22 11.31
CA GLU A 129 3.23 -47.32 12.26
C GLU A 129 2.14 -46.45 11.60
N PRO A 130 1.10 -46.04 12.36
CA PRO A 130 0.09 -45.11 11.90
C PRO A 130 0.70 -43.74 11.59
N ILE A 131 0.25 -43.13 10.49
CA ILE A 131 0.67 -41.79 10.07
C ILE A 131 0.17 -40.77 11.12
N GLN A 132 1.03 -40.36 12.04
CA GLN A 132 0.76 -39.27 12.98
C GLN A 132 1.33 -37.97 12.43
N VAL A 133 0.53 -37.24 11.65
CA VAL A 133 0.88 -35.90 11.15
C VAL A 133 0.02 -34.87 11.86
N GLN A 134 0.66 -33.85 12.43
CA GLN A 134 -0.02 -32.68 12.98
C GLN A 134 -0.33 -31.69 11.84
N ARG A 135 -1.42 -30.93 11.99
CA ARG A 135 -1.77 -29.88 11.02
C ARG A 135 -0.63 -28.84 10.97
N THR A 136 -0.16 -28.59 9.76
CA THR A 136 0.96 -27.69 9.45
C THR A 136 0.49 -26.26 9.17
N GLY A 137 -0.83 -26.02 9.09
CA GLY A 137 -1.40 -24.71 8.80
C GLY A 137 -1.16 -24.28 7.35
N THR A 138 -0.89 -25.24 6.46
CA THR A 138 -0.63 -25.01 5.04
C THR A 138 -1.63 -25.78 4.18
N SER A 139 -1.64 -25.52 2.87
CA SER A 139 -2.47 -26.28 1.92
C SER A 139 -2.14 -27.78 1.87
N VAL A 140 -1.00 -28.19 2.46
CA VAL A 140 -0.61 -29.59 2.63
C VAL A 140 -1.52 -30.32 3.64
N ASP A 141 -2.24 -29.60 4.50
CA ASP A 141 -3.16 -30.20 5.48
C ASP A 141 -4.34 -30.94 4.82
N ALA A 142 -4.78 -30.49 3.64
CA ALA A 142 -5.78 -31.20 2.85
C ALA A 142 -5.28 -32.61 2.44
N LEU A 143 -4.00 -32.70 2.04
CA LEU A 143 -3.36 -33.97 1.69
C LEU A 143 -3.18 -34.88 2.91
N ILE A 144 -2.91 -34.31 4.09
CA ILE A 144 -2.82 -35.06 5.36
C ILE A 144 -4.17 -35.72 5.68
N ILE A 145 -5.27 -34.98 5.56
CA ILE A 145 -6.62 -35.50 5.84
C ILE A 145 -6.97 -36.62 4.85
N GLU A 146 -6.67 -36.42 3.57
CA GLU A 146 -6.98 -37.41 2.52
C GLU A 146 -6.14 -38.69 2.67
N LEU A 147 -4.85 -38.58 2.97
CA LEU A 147 -3.99 -39.74 3.29
C LEU A 147 -4.43 -40.49 4.55
N ALA A 148 -4.91 -39.78 5.58
CA ALA A 148 -5.47 -40.41 6.76
C ALA A 148 -6.75 -41.20 6.43
N SER A 149 -7.61 -40.69 5.55
CA SER A 149 -8.82 -41.39 5.12
C SER A 149 -8.55 -42.63 4.26
N LEU A 150 -7.55 -42.60 3.37
CA LEU A 150 -7.16 -43.74 2.52
C LEU A 150 -6.61 -44.93 3.32
N ARG A 151 -6.02 -44.70 4.51
CA ARG A 151 -5.54 -45.78 5.39
C ARG A 151 -6.62 -46.39 6.27
N VAL A 152 -7.78 -45.73 6.40
CA VAL A 152 -8.93 -46.23 7.19
C VAL A 152 -9.86 -47.10 6.31
N ALA A 153 -9.71 -47.07 4.99
CA ALA A 153 -10.46 -47.92 4.07
C ALA A 153 -9.82 -49.33 3.93
N GLU A 154 -10.38 -50.27 4.70
CA GLU A 154 -10.41 -51.75 4.60
C GLU A 154 -9.59 -52.58 5.61
N PRO A 155 -10.25 -53.57 6.24
CA PRO A 155 -10.55 -54.84 5.55
C PRO A 155 -12.03 -55.02 5.21
N TYR A 156 -12.34 -55.23 3.93
CA TYR A 156 -13.54 -55.95 3.51
C TYR A 156 -13.42 -57.40 4.01
N THR A 157 -14.15 -57.71 5.09
CA THR A 157 -14.39 -59.10 5.49
C THR A 157 -15.33 -59.71 4.45
N ALA A 158 -14.76 -60.44 3.50
CA ALA A 158 -15.51 -61.44 2.73
C ALA A 158 -15.98 -62.53 3.71
N ASP A 159 -17.14 -62.33 4.32
CA ASP A 159 -17.80 -63.36 5.12
C ASP A 159 -18.39 -64.40 4.15
N THR A 160 -17.57 -65.37 3.79
CA THR A 160 -18.01 -66.63 3.19
C THR A 160 -18.75 -67.44 4.25
N ASN A 161 -20.04 -67.16 4.42
CA ASN A 161 -21.00 -68.11 4.94
C ASN A 161 -22.17 -68.20 3.97
N ILE A 162 -21.99 -69.07 2.99
CA ILE A 162 -23.06 -69.61 2.16
C ILE A 162 -23.74 -70.71 2.97
N PRO A 163 -25.05 -70.64 3.28
CA PRO A 163 -25.84 -71.84 3.52
C PRO A 163 -26.41 -72.31 2.18
N SER A 164 -25.92 -73.46 1.72
CA SER A 164 -26.49 -74.24 0.61
C SER A 164 -27.90 -74.79 0.95
N PRO A 165 -28.69 -75.20 -0.06
CA PRO A 165 -30.15 -75.12 -0.06
C PRO A 165 -30.87 -76.40 0.38
N LEU A 166 -32.20 -76.26 0.50
CA LEU A 166 -33.27 -77.27 0.58
C LEU A 166 -33.76 -77.61 1.99
N SER A 167 -34.95 -77.08 2.33
CA SER A 167 -36.07 -77.99 2.63
C SER A 167 -37.40 -77.32 2.34
N ARG A 168 -38.12 -77.98 1.44
CA ARG A 168 -39.48 -77.77 0.99
C ARG A 168 -40.42 -78.27 2.09
N ASN A 169 -41.40 -77.50 2.53
CA ASN A 169 -42.68 -78.10 2.91
C ASN A 169 -43.86 -77.15 2.64
N PRO A 170 -44.97 -77.66 2.07
CA PRO A 170 -46.13 -76.91 1.63
C PRO A 170 -47.21 -76.89 2.72
N ARG A 171 -48.34 -76.23 2.39
CA ARG A 171 -49.60 -76.10 3.15
C ARG A 171 -49.58 -74.86 4.04
N GLU A 172 -50.60 -74.01 4.07
CA GLU A 172 -52.02 -74.28 3.84
C GLU A 172 -52.75 -72.97 3.51
N HIS A 173 -53.74 -73.09 2.62
CA HIS A 173 -54.77 -72.09 2.38
C HIS A 173 -55.66 -71.95 3.62
N ARG A 174 -55.95 -70.72 4.05
CA ARG A 174 -57.32 -70.16 4.06
C ARG A 174 -57.33 -68.72 4.56
#